data_AF-A0A017T5V2-F1
#
_entry.id   AF-A0A017T5V2-F1
#
_cell.length_a   1.000
_cell.length_b   1.000
_cell.length_c   1.000
_cell.angle_alpha   90.00
_cell.angle_beta   90.00
_cell.angle_gamma   90.00
#
_symmetry.space_group_name_H-M   'P 1'
#
loop_
_entity.id
_entity.type
_entity.pdbx_description
1 polymer ?
#
loop_
_entity_poly.entity_id
_entity_poly.type
_entity_poly.pdbx_seq_one_letter_code
_entity_poly.pdbx_strand_id
1 'polypeptide(L)'
;MALCALMVFTPEGAQAHGGDERPLTQIPPAPRGTDGAKAEDLLRELATRPAAAQRVVAEPIEHARRALARAHGARAAGDQTHAHQLHGLALEWAETARDLLRAAEAEKTMQDAAQQAREVTTKLERARVLLAETQARLARATTELERVEAAAREASQAAAASEAARIEASRKGNAKAGTTGKAGGPKGATKQGAAGKETSKPAAKGGGR
;
A
#
# COMPACT_ATOMS: atom_id res chain seq x y z
N MET A 1 20.90 15.02 33.89
CA MET A 1 20.56 15.69 32.62
C MET A 1 21.08 17.10 32.68
N ALA A 2 22.18 17.39 31.99
CA ALA A 2 22.86 18.68 32.05
C ALA A 2 22.31 19.61 30.95
N LEU A 3 21.83 20.79 31.34
CA LEU A 3 21.46 21.87 30.42
C LEU A 3 22.74 22.45 29.80
N CYS A 4 22.97 22.18 28.52
CA CYS A 4 23.92 22.94 27.71
C CYS A 4 23.26 24.26 27.28
N ALA A 5 23.74 25.36 27.86
CA ALA A 5 23.39 26.71 27.43
C ALA A 5 24.08 27.00 26.08
N LEU A 6 23.32 26.98 24.99
CA LEU A 6 23.77 27.56 23.71
C LEU A 6 23.77 29.08 23.85
N MET A 7 24.95 29.68 23.90
CA MET A 7 25.10 31.12 23.67
C MET A 7 24.89 31.39 22.18
N VAL A 8 23.78 32.07 21.87
CA VAL A 8 23.47 32.58 20.53
C VAL A 8 24.29 33.86 20.33
N PHE A 9 25.33 33.77 19.51
CA PHE A 9 26.10 34.93 19.07
C PHE A 9 25.28 35.63 17.97
N THR A 10 24.75 36.82 18.27
CA THR A 10 24.09 37.67 17.28
C THR A 10 25.14 38.58 16.66
N PRO A 11 25.40 38.51 15.34
CA PRO A 11 26.31 39.45 14.70
C PRO A 11 25.67 40.84 14.69
N GLU A 12 26.35 41.79 15.34
CA GLU A 12 26.03 43.20 15.35
C GLU A 12 26.23 43.77 13.94
N GLY A 13 25.19 44.44 13.43
CA GLY A 13 25.06 44.82 12.03
C GLY A 13 26.11 45.85 11.59
N ALA A 14 27.08 45.41 10.80
CA ALA A 14 27.84 46.30 9.92
C ALA A 14 26.92 46.79 8.80
N GLN A 15 26.28 47.93 9.03
CA GLN A 15 25.37 48.60 8.11
C GLN A 15 26.20 49.25 6.99
N ALA A 16 26.54 48.46 5.96
CA ALA A 16 27.22 48.93 4.77
C ALA A 16 26.30 49.92 4.02
N HIS A 17 26.73 51.18 3.91
CA HIS A 17 26.04 52.21 3.14
C HIS A 17 25.98 51.86 1.66
N GLY A 18 24.90 51.21 1.25
CA GLY A 18 24.52 50.93 -0.14
C GLY A 18 23.00 51.02 -0.36
N GLY A 19 22.32 51.86 0.42
CA GLY A 19 20.86 51.95 0.52
C GLY A 19 20.12 52.58 -0.67
N ASP A 20 20.71 52.57 -1.86
CA ASP A 20 20.02 52.91 -3.10
C ASP A 20 19.87 51.62 -3.93
N GLU A 21 19.19 50.63 -3.33
CA GLU A 21 18.69 49.44 -4.04
C GLU A 21 17.55 49.89 -4.97
N ARG A 22 17.89 50.67 -6.00
CA ARG A 22 17.09 50.62 -7.21
C ARG A 22 17.10 49.15 -7.58
N PRO A 23 15.94 48.45 -7.56
CA PRO A 23 15.92 47.07 -7.98
C PRO A 23 16.55 47.09 -9.36
N LEU A 24 17.63 46.31 -9.54
CA LEU A 24 18.36 46.15 -10.80
C LEU A 24 17.41 45.47 -11.80
N THR A 25 16.32 46.16 -12.13
CA THR A 25 15.11 45.63 -12.76
C THR A 25 15.37 45.21 -14.19
N GLN A 26 16.50 45.64 -14.74
CA GLN A 26 16.96 45.24 -16.06
C GLN A 26 18.47 45.00 -16.00
N ILE A 27 18.86 43.78 -15.62
CA ILE A 27 20.18 43.25 -15.97
C ILE A 27 20.12 43.03 -17.49
N PRO A 28 20.94 43.72 -18.30
CA PRO A 28 20.92 43.49 -19.73
C PRO A 28 21.38 42.06 -20.03
N PRO A 29 20.82 41.43 -21.07
CA PRO A 29 21.11 40.04 -21.38
C PRO A 29 22.61 39.84 -21.65
N ALA A 30 23.14 38.72 -21.18
CA ALA A 30 24.51 38.32 -21.43
C ALA A 30 24.79 38.22 -22.95
N PRO A 31 26.03 38.49 -23.40
CA PRO A 31 26.38 38.38 -24.82
C PRO A 31 26.16 36.95 -25.31
N ARG A 32 25.62 36.82 -26.52
CA ARG A 32 25.40 35.51 -27.14
C ARG A 32 26.71 34.73 -27.25
N GLY A 33 26.63 33.42 -27.05
CA GLY A 33 27.78 32.51 -27.09
C GLY A 33 28.63 32.49 -25.81
N THR A 34 28.31 33.30 -24.80
CA THR A 34 28.97 33.24 -23.49
C THR A 34 28.26 32.29 -22.53
N ASP A 35 28.95 31.86 -21.48
CA ASP A 35 28.35 31.03 -20.43
C ASP A 35 27.22 31.75 -19.68
N GLY A 36 27.25 33.09 -19.62
CA GLY A 36 26.16 33.89 -19.08
C GLY A 36 24.87 33.72 -19.88
N ALA A 37 24.95 33.65 -21.21
CA ALA A 37 23.78 33.42 -22.05
C ALA A 37 23.19 32.01 -21.83
N LYS A 38 24.04 30.99 -21.70
CA LYS A 38 23.60 29.62 -21.35
C LYS A 38 22.95 29.57 -19.98
N ALA A 39 23.51 30.28 -18.99
CA ALA A 39 22.94 30.38 -17.65
C ALA A 39 21.54 31.03 -17.70
N GLU A 40 21.36 32.11 -18.46
CA GLU A 40 20.05 32.75 -18.67
C GLU A 40 19.03 31.84 -19.37
N ASP A 41 19.44 31.05 -20.35
CA ASP A 41 18.60 30.04 -21.01
C ASP A 41 18.11 29.00 -19.99
N LEU A 42 19.01 28.46 -19.15
CA LEU A 42 18.68 27.51 -18.09
C LEU A 42 17.75 28.13 -17.04
N LEU A 43 17.99 29.36 -16.62
CA LEU A 43 17.13 30.06 -15.65
C LEU A 43 15.72 30.31 -16.22
N ARG A 44 15.60 30.61 -17.53
CA ARG A 44 14.30 30.71 -18.20
C ARG A 44 13.59 29.35 -18.26
N GLU A 45 14.31 28.28 -18.58
CA GLU A 45 13.75 26.93 -18.56
C GLU A 45 13.21 26.57 -17.16
N LEU A 46 14.02 26.79 -16.12
CA LEU A 46 13.66 26.51 -14.73
C LEU A 46 12.46 27.34 -14.26
N ALA A 47 12.30 28.57 -14.75
CA ALA A 47 11.14 29.42 -14.44
C ALA A 47 9.81 28.90 -15.01
N THR A 48 9.83 28.01 -16.01
CA THR A 48 8.61 27.37 -16.54
C THR A 48 8.15 26.17 -15.71
N ARG A 49 8.96 25.71 -14.75
CA ARG A 49 8.66 24.54 -13.92
C ARG A 49 7.53 24.86 -12.92
N PRO A 50 6.78 23.87 -12.42
CA PRO A 50 5.77 24.11 -11.40
C PRO A 50 6.32 24.77 -10.14
N ALA A 51 5.52 25.57 -9.44
CA ALA A 51 5.95 26.30 -8.24
C ALA A 51 6.58 25.40 -7.16
N ALA A 52 6.11 24.17 -7.01
CA ALA A 52 6.70 23.20 -6.08
C ALA A 52 8.16 22.83 -6.45
N ALA A 53 8.43 22.63 -7.74
CA ALA A 53 9.78 22.36 -8.25
C ALA A 53 10.68 23.59 -8.10
N GLN A 54 10.14 24.79 -8.38
CA GLN A 54 10.89 26.05 -8.23
C GLN A 54 11.37 26.29 -6.79
N ARG A 55 10.61 25.87 -5.77
CA ARG A 55 11.02 26.00 -4.36
C ARG A 55 12.27 25.20 -4.04
N VAL A 56 12.42 24.00 -4.63
CA VAL A 56 13.59 23.13 -4.41
C VAL A 56 14.87 23.77 -4.94
N VAL A 57 14.76 24.54 -6.03
CA VAL A 57 15.89 25.14 -6.73
C VAL A 57 16.04 26.64 -6.49
N ALA A 58 15.27 27.22 -5.57
CA ALA A 58 15.19 28.67 -5.38
C ALA A 58 16.54 29.28 -5.00
N GLU A 59 17.27 28.67 -4.08
CA GLU A 59 18.57 29.18 -3.61
C GLU A 59 19.64 29.22 -4.74
N PRO A 60 19.92 28.12 -5.45
CA PRO A 60 20.82 28.14 -6.60
C PRO A 60 20.43 29.14 -7.70
N ILE A 61 19.13 29.28 -7.98
CA ILE A 61 18.62 30.29 -8.93
C ILE A 61 18.99 31.71 -8.49
N GLU A 62 18.82 32.02 -7.21
CA GLU A 62 19.20 33.33 -6.65
C GLU A 62 20.71 33.55 -6.69
N HIS A 63 21.54 32.52 -6.45
CA HIS A 63 22.99 32.62 -6.62
C HIS A 63 23.40 32.86 -8.07
N ALA A 64 22.80 32.16 -9.03
CA ALA A 64 23.04 32.36 -10.46
C ALA A 64 22.68 33.80 -10.88
N ARG A 65 21.52 34.31 -10.46
CA ARG A 65 21.08 35.70 -10.73
C ARG A 65 22.03 36.74 -10.15
N ARG A 66 22.47 36.56 -8.89
CA ARG A 66 23.46 37.45 -8.26
C ARG A 66 24.80 37.41 -9.01
N ALA A 67 25.24 36.24 -9.46
CA ALA A 67 26.47 36.12 -10.26
C ALA A 67 26.36 36.86 -11.60
N LEU A 68 25.24 36.74 -12.32
CA LEU A 68 24.97 37.49 -13.56
C LEU A 68 24.96 39.01 -13.32
N ALA A 69 24.30 39.47 -12.25
CA ALA A 69 24.28 40.89 -11.89
C ALA A 69 25.69 41.46 -11.66
N ARG A 70 26.53 40.72 -10.93
CA ARG A 70 27.94 41.09 -10.71
C ARG A 70 28.76 41.04 -11.99
N ALA A 71 28.53 40.04 -12.85
CA ALA A 71 29.22 39.93 -14.13
C ALA A 71 28.93 41.14 -15.02
N HIS A 72 27.67 41.57 -15.05
CA HIS A 72 27.28 42.80 -15.73
C HIS A 72 28.01 44.03 -15.17
N GLY A 73 28.07 44.18 -13.84
CA GLY A 73 28.82 45.25 -13.19
C GLY A 73 30.31 45.26 -13.57
N ALA A 74 30.96 44.09 -13.58
CA ALA A 74 32.35 43.96 -14.00
C ALA A 74 32.57 44.39 -15.45
N ARG A 75 31.66 44.01 -16.37
CA ARG A 75 31.71 44.45 -17.77
C ARG A 75 31.56 45.96 -17.92
N ALA A 76 30.63 46.56 -17.17
CA ALA A 76 30.42 48.00 -17.19
C ALA A 76 31.66 48.77 -16.69
N ALA A 77 32.42 48.18 -15.77
CA ALA A 77 33.70 48.71 -15.29
C ALA A 77 34.89 48.43 -16.22
N GLY A 78 34.71 47.69 -17.32
CA GLY A 78 35.77 47.32 -18.25
C GLY A 78 36.58 46.07 -17.85
N ASP A 79 36.26 45.41 -16.74
CA ASP A 79 36.92 44.17 -16.30
C ASP A 79 36.29 42.94 -16.97
N GLN A 80 36.74 42.66 -18.19
CA GLN A 80 36.22 41.53 -18.99
C GLN A 80 36.62 40.16 -18.41
N THR A 81 37.80 40.07 -17.78
CA THR A 81 38.29 38.81 -17.21
C THR A 81 37.42 38.38 -16.04
N HIS A 82 37.12 39.29 -15.11
CA HIS A 82 36.27 38.98 -13.97
C HIS A 82 34.82 38.75 -14.40
N ALA A 83 34.32 39.49 -15.39
CA ALA A 83 33.01 39.24 -15.97
C ALA A 83 32.87 37.81 -16.53
N HIS A 84 33.89 37.32 -17.25
CA HIS A 84 33.88 35.96 -17.78
C HIS A 84 33.86 34.90 -16.67
N GLN A 85 34.67 35.08 -15.63
CA GLN A 85 34.66 34.20 -14.45
C GLN A 85 33.29 34.17 -13.76
N LEU A 86 32.65 35.33 -13.61
CA LEU A 86 31.32 35.43 -12.99
C LEU A 86 30.22 34.83 -13.87
N HIS A 87 30.33 34.90 -15.20
CA HIS A 87 29.46 34.17 -16.12
C HIS A 87 29.61 32.65 -15.96
N GLY A 88 30.85 32.15 -15.85
CA GLY A 88 31.10 30.74 -15.56
C GLY A 88 30.46 30.32 -14.24
N LEU A 89 30.66 31.09 -13.18
CA LEU A 89 30.04 30.85 -11.88
C LEU A 89 28.51 30.84 -11.94
N ALA A 90 27.90 31.74 -12.73
CA ALA A 90 26.45 31.75 -12.92
C ALA A 90 25.95 30.48 -13.62
N LEU A 91 26.69 29.96 -14.60
CA LEU A 91 26.38 28.71 -15.28
C LEU A 91 26.42 27.53 -14.30
N GLU A 92 27.48 27.41 -13.50
CA GLU A 92 27.62 26.34 -12.49
C GLU A 92 26.43 26.32 -11.51
N TRP A 93 25.98 27.48 -11.03
CA TRP A 93 24.80 27.57 -10.17
C TRP A 93 23.50 27.17 -10.89
N ALA A 94 23.35 27.54 -12.17
CA ALA A 94 22.19 27.16 -12.96
C ALA A 94 22.17 25.65 -13.27
N GLU A 95 23.33 25.03 -13.50
CA GLU A 95 23.46 23.58 -13.67
C GLU A 95 23.20 22.84 -12.37
N THR A 96 23.70 23.35 -11.24
CA THR A 96 23.38 22.84 -9.90
C THR A 96 21.87 22.84 -9.65
N ALA A 97 21.18 23.92 -10.04
CA ALA A 97 19.72 24.00 -9.95
C ALA A 97 19.04 22.89 -10.78
N ARG A 98 19.49 22.67 -12.03
CA ARG A 98 18.98 21.62 -12.90
C ARG A 98 19.19 20.22 -12.31
N ASP A 99 20.37 19.98 -11.73
CA ASP A 99 20.71 18.67 -11.17
C ASP A 99 19.96 18.39 -9.86
N LEU A 100 19.75 19.40 -9.01
CA LEU A 100 18.86 19.28 -7.84
C LEU A 100 17.42 18.96 -8.24
N LEU A 101 16.92 19.56 -9.32
CA LEU A 101 15.58 19.24 -9.82
C LEU A 101 15.50 17.77 -10.27
N ARG A 102 16.50 17.29 -11.03
CA ARG A 102 16.57 15.88 -11.44
C ARG A 102 16.66 14.94 -10.24
N ALA A 103 17.43 15.29 -9.22
CA ALA A 103 17.54 14.52 -7.99
C ALA A 103 16.21 14.46 -7.24
N ALA A 104 15.49 15.58 -7.13
CA ALA A 104 14.17 15.62 -6.49
C ALA A 104 13.12 14.79 -7.24
N GLU A 105 13.14 14.81 -8.58
CA GLU A 105 12.29 13.95 -9.41
C GLU A 105 12.62 12.47 -9.19
N ALA A 106 13.90 12.11 -9.19
CA ALA A 106 14.33 10.74 -8.90
C ALA A 106 13.89 10.28 -7.51
N GLU A 107 14.06 11.11 -6.47
CA GLU A 107 13.62 10.79 -5.12
C GLU A 107 12.11 10.54 -5.05
N LYS A 108 11.31 11.39 -5.71
CA LYS A 108 9.86 11.18 -5.80
C LYS A 108 9.52 9.83 -6.43
N THR A 109 10.17 9.47 -7.54
CA THR A 109 9.93 8.15 -8.18
C THR A 109 10.32 6.99 -7.28
N MET A 110 11.38 7.13 -6.47
CA MET A 110 11.78 6.12 -5.49
C MET A 110 10.75 6.00 -4.36
N GLN A 111 10.20 7.11 -3.88
CA GLN A 111 9.15 7.11 -2.86
C GLN A 111 7.87 6.43 -3.38
N ASP A 112 7.46 6.73 -4.62
CA ASP A 112 6.31 6.10 -5.26
C ASP A 112 6.52 4.58 -5.43
N ALA A 113 7.71 4.17 -5.89
CA ALA A 113 8.06 2.76 -6.03
C ALA A 113 8.10 2.02 -4.66
N ALA A 114 8.64 2.67 -3.63
CA ALA A 114 8.67 2.12 -2.28
C ALA A 114 7.26 1.94 -1.70
N GLN A 115 6.35 2.89 -1.97
CA GLN A 115 4.94 2.78 -1.58
C GLN A 115 4.24 1.61 -2.28
N GLN A 116 4.43 1.46 -3.59
CA GLN A 116 3.90 0.32 -4.35
C GLN A 116 4.42 -1.02 -3.83
N ALA A 117 5.72 -1.10 -3.50
CA ALA A 117 6.31 -2.30 -2.92
C ALA A 117 5.66 -2.69 -1.59
N ARG A 118 5.39 -1.72 -0.70
CA ARG A 118 4.69 -1.96 0.58
C ARG A 118 3.26 -2.48 0.37
N GLU A 119 2.55 -1.93 -0.61
CA GLU A 119 1.20 -2.37 -0.95
C GLU A 119 1.18 -3.81 -1.48
N VAL A 120 2.12 -4.15 -2.36
CA VAL A 120 2.27 -5.52 -2.89
C VAL A 120 2.61 -6.49 -1.75
N THR A 121 3.55 -6.15 -0.87
CA THR A 121 3.89 -6.98 0.30
C THR A 121 2.68 -7.22 1.19
N THR A 122 1.89 -6.17 1.47
CA THR A 122 0.68 -6.29 2.28
C THR A 122 -0.36 -7.21 1.62
N LYS A 123 -0.58 -7.08 0.30
CA LYS A 123 -1.49 -7.97 -0.45
C LYS A 123 -1.02 -9.42 -0.42
N LEU A 124 0.30 -9.63 -0.55
CA LEU A 124 0.91 -10.94 -0.52
C LEU A 124 0.77 -11.61 0.86
N GLU A 125 0.96 -10.86 1.94
CA GLU A 125 0.73 -11.35 3.31
C GLU A 125 -0.73 -11.76 3.52
N ARG A 126 -1.69 -10.93 3.09
CA ARG A 126 -3.12 -11.28 3.14
C ARG A 126 -3.43 -12.55 2.34
N ALA A 127 -2.85 -12.68 1.14
CA ALA A 127 -3.04 -13.88 0.32
C ALA A 127 -2.47 -15.14 1.00
N ARG A 128 -1.30 -15.04 1.65
CA ARG A 128 -0.73 -16.13 2.46
C ARG A 128 -1.64 -16.53 3.62
N VAL A 129 -2.21 -15.56 4.33
CA VAL A 129 -3.15 -15.83 5.43
C VAL A 129 -4.41 -16.55 4.92
N LEU A 130 -5.00 -16.07 3.81
CA LEU A 130 -6.16 -16.73 3.20
C LEU A 130 -5.86 -18.15 2.75
N LEU A 131 -4.68 -18.39 2.16
CA LEU A 131 -4.26 -19.74 1.76
C LEU A 131 -4.03 -20.67 2.95
N ALA A 132 -3.45 -20.16 4.04
CA ALA A 132 -3.31 -20.93 5.28
C ALA A 132 -4.69 -21.27 5.87
N GLU A 133 -5.66 -20.35 5.80
CA GLU A 133 -7.02 -20.60 6.25
C GLU A 133 -7.74 -21.65 5.38
N THR A 134 -7.60 -21.61 4.05
CA THR A 134 -8.21 -22.63 3.17
C THR A 134 -7.60 -24.00 3.43
N GLN A 135 -6.29 -24.10 3.64
CA GLN A 135 -5.63 -25.34 4.03
C GLN A 135 -6.16 -25.88 5.37
N ALA A 136 -6.33 -25.01 6.37
CA ALA A 136 -6.91 -25.41 7.65
C ALA A 136 -8.36 -25.88 7.52
N ARG A 137 -9.17 -25.24 6.68
CA ARG A 137 -10.55 -25.67 6.39
C ARG A 137 -10.59 -27.01 5.66
N LEU A 138 -9.69 -27.22 4.69
CA LEU A 138 -9.56 -28.49 3.98
C LEU A 138 -9.16 -29.62 4.95
N ALA A 139 -8.17 -29.41 5.81
CA ALA A 139 -7.75 -30.40 6.80
C ALA A 139 -8.88 -30.81 7.76
N ARG A 140 -9.71 -29.85 8.21
CA ARG A 140 -10.89 -30.17 9.02
C ARG A 140 -11.93 -30.97 8.23
N ALA A 141 -12.18 -30.59 6.98
CA ALA A 141 -13.13 -31.29 6.12
C ALA A 141 -12.69 -32.74 5.84
N THR A 142 -11.39 -32.98 5.63
CA THR A 142 -10.86 -34.35 5.45
C THR A 142 -11.01 -35.17 6.72
N THR A 143 -10.72 -34.62 7.90
CA THR A 143 -10.92 -35.32 9.17
C THR A 143 -12.39 -35.65 9.44
N GLU A 144 -13.32 -34.73 9.15
CA GLU A 144 -14.76 -35.01 9.28
C GLU A 144 -15.24 -36.07 8.29
N LEU A 145 -14.73 -36.05 7.05
CA LEU A 145 -15.04 -37.06 6.04
C LEU A 145 -14.56 -38.45 6.50
N GLU A 146 -13.32 -38.56 6.98
CA GLU A 146 -12.77 -39.80 7.56
C GLU A 146 -13.62 -40.30 8.74
N ARG A 147 -14.07 -39.39 9.61
CA ARG A 147 -14.94 -39.73 10.76
C ARG A 147 -16.30 -40.27 10.31
N VAL A 148 -16.93 -39.63 9.32
CA VAL A 148 -18.22 -40.06 8.76
C VAL A 148 -18.08 -41.41 8.05
N GLU A 149 -17.01 -41.60 7.28
CA GLU A 149 -16.73 -42.89 6.64
C GLU A 149 -16.52 -44.02 7.65
N ALA A 150 -15.77 -43.77 8.73
CA ALA A 150 -15.56 -44.74 9.79
C ALA A 150 -16.89 -45.10 10.48
N ALA A 151 -17.70 -44.11 10.86
CA ALA A 151 -19.00 -44.33 11.47
C ALA A 151 -19.97 -45.09 10.54
N ALA A 152 -19.95 -44.81 9.23
CA ALA A 152 -20.75 -45.53 8.25
C ALA A 152 -20.31 -47.00 8.12
N ARG A 153 -18.99 -47.26 8.12
CA ARG A 153 -18.45 -48.63 8.09
C ARG A 153 -18.87 -49.40 9.34
N GLU A 154 -18.71 -48.82 10.53
CA GLU A 154 -19.14 -49.44 11.80
C GLU A 154 -20.66 -49.72 11.81
N ALA A 155 -21.49 -48.77 11.38
CA ALA A 155 -22.93 -48.96 11.28
C ALA A 155 -23.30 -50.11 10.32
N SER A 156 -22.61 -50.20 9.18
CA SER A 156 -22.83 -51.29 8.21
C SER A 156 -22.47 -52.66 8.77
N GLN A 157 -21.37 -52.74 9.55
CA GLN A 157 -20.93 -53.97 10.20
C GLN A 157 -21.90 -54.37 11.33
N ALA A 158 -22.35 -53.41 12.13
CA ALA A 158 -23.34 -53.65 13.19
C ALA A 158 -24.68 -54.14 12.60
N ALA A 159 -25.13 -53.53 11.49
CA ALA A 159 -26.32 -53.99 10.78
C ALA A 159 -26.16 -55.42 10.25
N ALA A 160 -25.04 -55.73 9.61
CA ALA A 160 -24.73 -57.08 9.13
C ALA A 160 -24.69 -58.11 10.26
N ALA A 161 -24.08 -57.77 11.41
CA ALA A 161 -24.05 -58.63 12.59
C ALA A 161 -25.46 -58.86 13.17
N SER A 162 -26.29 -57.81 13.23
CA SER A 162 -27.68 -57.93 13.71
C SER A 162 -28.54 -58.83 12.81
N GLU A 163 -28.33 -58.74 11.49
CA GLU A 163 -29.01 -59.58 10.52
C GLU A 163 -28.55 -61.05 10.62
N ALA A 164 -27.24 -61.28 10.76
CA ALA A 164 -26.70 -62.62 11.01
C ALA A 164 -27.30 -63.25 12.28
N ALA A 165 -27.38 -62.48 13.37
CA ALA A 165 -28.02 -62.92 14.61
C ALA A 165 -29.51 -63.26 14.43
N ARG A 166 -30.25 -62.46 13.63
CA ARG A 166 -31.66 -62.73 13.27
C ARG A 166 -31.81 -64.04 12.50
N ILE A 167 -30.93 -64.30 11.52
CA ILE A 167 -30.93 -65.53 10.73
C ILE A 167 -30.63 -66.75 11.63
N GLU A 168 -29.65 -66.66 12.53
CA GLU A 168 -29.37 -67.76 13.47
C GLU A 168 -30.53 -68.03 14.45
N ALA A 169 -31.15 -66.97 14.98
CA ALA A 169 -32.30 -67.10 15.89
C ALA A 169 -33.51 -67.74 15.19
N SER A 170 -33.82 -67.33 13.95
CA SER A 170 -34.90 -67.92 13.16
C SER A 170 -34.65 -69.41 12.85
N ARG A 171 -33.39 -69.81 12.58
CA ARG A 171 -33.02 -71.22 12.41
C ARG A 171 -33.28 -72.05 13.67
N LYS A 172 -32.99 -71.51 14.86
CA LYS A 172 -33.27 -72.18 16.16
C LYS A 172 -34.75 -72.22 16.52
N GLY A 173 -35.50 -71.15 16.23
CA GLY A 173 -36.94 -71.05 16.55
C GLY A 173 -37.81 -72.01 15.73
N ASN A 174 -37.48 -72.24 14.46
CA ASN A 174 -38.25 -73.12 13.58
C ASN A 174 -38.17 -74.61 13.99
N ALA A 175 -37.18 -75.00 14.80
CA ALA A 175 -37.07 -76.36 15.35
C ALA A 175 -38.03 -76.62 16.54
N LYS A 176 -38.68 -75.60 17.11
CA LYS A 176 -39.51 -75.71 18.33
C LYS A 176 -40.99 -75.38 18.14
N ALA A 177 -41.40 -74.87 16.97
CA ALA A 177 -42.78 -74.44 16.68
C ALA A 177 -43.69 -75.54 16.10
N GLY A 178 -43.30 -76.82 16.22
CA GLY A 178 -44.09 -77.96 15.79
C GLY A 178 -45.13 -78.44 16.80
N THR A 179 -45.81 -77.60 17.61
CA THR A 179 -47.05 -78.02 18.31
C THR A 179 -47.82 -76.85 18.94
N THR A 180 -49.10 -76.72 18.59
CA THR A 180 -50.19 -75.90 19.20
C THR A 180 -50.07 -74.36 19.05
N GLY A 181 -51.08 -73.57 18.66
CA GLY A 181 -52.49 -73.77 18.31
C GLY A 181 -53.19 -72.43 17.98
N LYS A 182 -54.14 -72.50 17.03
CA LYS A 182 -55.44 -71.78 16.85
C LYS A 182 -55.71 -70.38 17.46
N ALA A 183 -56.06 -69.46 16.54
CA ALA A 183 -57.14 -68.43 16.51
C ALA A 183 -57.21 -67.26 17.52
N GLY A 184 -57.36 -66.06 16.94
CA GLY A 184 -58.05 -64.92 17.58
C GLY A 184 -57.64 -63.55 17.01
N GLY A 185 -58.49 -62.91 16.21
CA GLY A 185 -58.41 -61.47 15.90
C GLY A 185 -58.75 -60.61 17.14
N PRO A 186 -58.59 -59.26 17.12
CA PRO A 186 -59.54 -58.44 16.36
C PRO A 186 -59.03 -57.09 15.78
N LYS A 187 -59.92 -56.59 14.92
CA LYS A 187 -60.22 -55.24 14.38
C LYS A 187 -60.01 -54.04 15.34
N GLY A 188 -59.57 -52.89 14.80
CA GLY A 188 -59.72 -51.53 15.36
C GLY A 188 -58.61 -50.57 14.88
N ALA A 189 -58.80 -49.76 13.83
CA ALA A 189 -59.33 -48.38 13.84
C ALA A 189 -58.66 -47.44 14.85
N THR A 190 -58.04 -46.32 14.39
CA THR A 190 -58.20 -44.93 14.92
C THR A 190 -57.23 -43.91 14.25
N LYS A 191 -57.84 -42.86 13.66
CA LYS A 191 -57.52 -41.39 13.53
C LYS A 191 -56.06 -40.92 13.38
N GLN A 192 -55.69 -40.06 12.40
CA GLN A 192 -56.11 -38.68 12.04
C GLN A 192 -55.48 -37.57 12.93
N GLY A 193 -54.79 -36.60 12.29
CA GLY A 193 -54.28 -35.33 12.84
C GLY A 193 -52.75 -35.32 13.06
N ALA A 194 -51.94 -34.29 12.81
CA ALA A 194 -52.10 -32.86 12.45
C ALA A 194 -50.75 -32.41 11.82
N ALA A 195 -50.69 -31.66 10.72
CA ALA A 195 -50.75 -30.19 10.65
C ALA A 195 -49.85 -29.43 11.66
N GLY A 196 -48.73 -28.92 11.16
CA GLY A 196 -47.94 -27.76 11.64
C GLY A 196 -46.89 -27.46 10.56
N LYS A 197 -46.90 -26.35 9.79
CA LYS A 197 -46.87 -24.91 10.13
C LYS A 197 -45.75 -24.69 11.18
N GLU A 198 -44.63 -24.01 10.92
CA GLU A 198 -44.40 -22.64 10.46
C GLU A 198 -42.93 -22.53 10.00
N THR A 199 -42.61 -21.97 8.83
CA THR A 199 -42.21 -20.56 8.66
C THR A 199 -41.42 -19.95 9.83
N SER A 200 -40.09 -20.01 9.77
CA SER A 200 -39.27 -18.94 10.36
C SER A 200 -38.07 -18.63 9.46
N LYS A 201 -38.30 -17.63 8.61
CA LYS A 201 -37.29 -16.79 7.94
C LYS A 201 -36.54 -15.99 9.02
N PRO A 202 -35.22 -16.11 9.19
CA PRO A 202 -34.46 -15.05 9.82
C PRO A 202 -34.17 -13.98 8.76
N ALA A 203 -34.70 -12.79 9.06
CA ALA A 203 -34.48 -11.59 8.32
C ALA A 203 -32.99 -11.26 8.18
N ALA A 204 -32.62 -10.85 6.96
CA ALA A 204 -31.47 -10.00 6.74
C ALA A 204 -31.57 -8.78 7.67
N LYS A 205 -30.63 -8.66 8.61
CA LYS A 205 -30.30 -7.39 9.23
C LYS A 205 -29.05 -6.88 8.52
N GLY A 206 -29.29 -5.96 7.59
CA GLY A 206 -28.30 -4.95 7.26
C GLY A 206 -27.97 -4.10 8.48
N GLY A 207 -26.73 -3.60 8.49
CA GLY A 207 -26.12 -2.80 9.53
C GLY A 207 -24.62 -3.00 9.39
N GLY A 208 -23.91 -2.30 8.51
CA GLY A 208 -24.03 -0.88 8.25
C GLY A 208 -22.86 -0.20 8.96
N ARG A 209 -21.76 -0.03 8.22
CA ARG A 209 -20.96 1.19 8.07
C ARG A 209 -19.66 0.84 7.36
#